data_AF-A0A954B907-F1
#
_entry.id   AF-A0A954B907-F1
#
_cell.length_a   1.000
_cell.length_b   1.000
_cell.length_c   1.000
_cell.angle_alpha   90.00
_cell.angle_beta   90.00
_cell.angle_gamma   90.00
#
_symmetry.space_group_name_H-M   'P 1'
#
loop_
_entity.id
_entity.type
_entity.pdbx_description
1 polymer ?
#
loop_
_entity_poly.entity_id
_entity_poly.type
_entity_poly.pdbx_seq_one_letter_code
_entity_poly.pdbx_strand_id
1 'polypeptide(L)'
;MANTRTESDTMGPIEVADDVYWGAQAQRSLGNFKIGWEKQPEPVIRALGIVKKAAAQANMDLGKMDPEIGKVIVEVAGEVIDGKLNAHFPLVVWQTGSGTQSNMNTNEVISNRAIEIMGGEKGSKKPVHPNDHVNMSQSSNDCFPTAMHIAAAEETVHRLIPAL
;
A
#
# COMPACT_ATOMS: atom_id res chain seq x y z
N MET A 1 22.84 -8.81 -12.33
CA MET A 1 22.28 -7.71 -11.51
C MET A 1 20.80 -7.65 -11.82
N ALA A 2 19.94 -7.52 -10.81
CA ALA A 2 18.52 -7.29 -11.07
C ALA A 2 18.34 -5.92 -11.74
N ASN A 3 17.45 -5.82 -12.73
CA ASN A 3 17.10 -4.54 -13.33
C ASN A 3 16.44 -3.65 -12.27
N THR A 4 16.72 -2.35 -12.33
CA THR A 4 16.14 -1.34 -11.43
C THR A 4 15.47 -0.23 -12.23
N ARG A 5 14.49 0.40 -11.59
CA ARG A 5 13.92 1.68 -12.00
C ARG A 5 14.23 2.76 -10.97
N THR A 6 14.34 3.97 -11.46
CA THR A 6 14.45 5.15 -10.62
C THR A 6 13.07 5.58 -10.14
N GLU A 7 12.86 5.57 -8.83
CA GLU A 7 11.73 6.20 -8.15
C GLU A 7 12.21 7.49 -7.48
N SER A 8 11.28 8.41 -7.19
CA SER A 8 11.60 9.66 -6.51
C SER A 8 10.59 10.03 -5.43
N ASP A 9 11.10 10.67 -4.39
CA ASP A 9 10.33 11.38 -3.37
C ASP A 9 10.98 12.76 -3.11
N THR A 10 10.56 13.46 -2.07
CA THR A 10 11.10 14.79 -1.73
C THR A 10 12.58 14.76 -1.32
N MET A 11 13.14 13.60 -1.02
CA MET A 11 14.58 13.43 -0.73
C MET A 11 15.41 13.15 -1.99
N GLY A 12 14.77 13.07 -3.17
CA GLY A 12 15.42 12.85 -4.45
C GLY A 12 15.21 11.45 -5.02
N PRO A 13 16.01 11.04 -6.01
CA PRO A 13 15.90 9.73 -6.64
C PRO A 13 16.39 8.59 -5.74
N ILE A 14 15.90 7.38 -5.98
CA ILE A 14 16.37 6.12 -5.41
C ILE A 14 16.07 4.96 -6.36
N GLU A 15 16.98 3.99 -6.45
CA GLU A 15 16.82 2.80 -7.27
C GLU A 15 15.96 1.74 -6.55
N VAL A 16 14.97 1.22 -7.26
CA VAL A 16 14.06 0.16 -6.82
C VAL A 16 14.09 -0.98 -7.82
N ALA A 17 14.03 -2.23 -7.37
CA ALA A 17 13.99 -3.38 -8.28
C ALA A 17 12.77 -3.32 -9.23
N ASP A 18 12.93 -3.75 -10.48
CA ASP A 18 11.87 -3.64 -11.50
C ASP A 18 10.70 -4.62 -11.32
N ASP A 19 10.96 -5.74 -10.64
CA ASP A 19 10.03 -6.84 -10.39
C ASP A 19 9.14 -6.60 -9.17
N VAL A 20 9.22 -5.44 -8.52
CA VAL A 20 8.42 -5.08 -7.34
C VAL A 20 7.61 -3.80 -7.54
N TYR A 21 6.46 -3.70 -6.87
CA TYR A 21 5.56 -2.55 -7.02
C TYR A 21 5.74 -1.44 -5.98
N TRP A 22 6.48 -1.66 -4.87
CA TRP A 22 6.72 -0.57 -3.90
C TRP A 22 7.60 0.53 -4.48
N GLY A 23 7.57 1.73 -3.92
CA GLY A 23 8.21 2.93 -4.49
C GLY A 23 9.35 3.49 -3.64
N ALA A 24 9.62 4.79 -3.80
CA ALA A 24 10.75 5.46 -3.16
C ALA A 24 10.70 5.40 -1.63
N GLN A 25 9.55 5.66 -1.01
CA GLN A 25 9.47 5.74 0.44
C GLN A 25 9.61 4.37 1.10
N ALA A 26 9.00 3.32 0.53
CA ALA A 26 9.21 1.96 0.99
C ALA A 26 10.67 1.52 0.82
N GLN A 27 11.31 1.85 -0.31
CA GLN A 27 12.72 1.52 -0.54
C GLN A 27 13.65 2.23 0.46
N ARG A 28 13.40 3.51 0.76
CA ARG A 28 14.16 4.23 1.80
C ARG A 28 13.91 3.63 3.18
N SER A 29 12.67 3.26 3.48
CA SER A 29 12.33 2.62 4.75
C SER A 29 13.08 1.30 4.96
N LEU A 30 13.22 0.47 3.92
CA LEU A 30 14.06 -0.73 3.97
C LEU A 30 15.53 -0.43 4.31
N GLY A 31 16.06 0.68 3.80
CA GLY A 31 17.41 1.13 4.10
C GLY A 31 17.57 1.59 5.56
N ASN A 32 16.56 2.30 6.07
CA ASN A 32 16.61 2.98 7.37
C ASN A 32 16.26 2.06 8.54
N PHE A 33 15.32 1.12 8.36
CA PHE A 33 14.78 0.27 9.43
C PHE A 33 15.20 -1.19 9.25
N LYS A 34 16.50 -1.46 9.42
CA LYS A 34 17.07 -2.82 9.37
C LYS A 34 17.10 -3.46 10.75
N ILE A 35 15.92 -3.64 11.34
CA ILE A 35 15.74 -4.08 12.72
C ILE A 35 14.86 -5.32 12.73
N GLY A 36 15.31 -6.39 13.38
CA GLY A 36 14.56 -7.64 13.49
C GLY A 36 14.38 -8.39 12.16
N TRP A 37 13.50 -9.38 12.18
CA TRP A 37 13.17 -10.24 11.04
C TRP A 37 11.65 -10.29 10.79
N GLU A 38 10.87 -9.75 11.73
CA GLU A 38 9.42 -9.69 11.69
C GLU A 38 8.97 -8.63 10.69
N LYS A 39 8.32 -9.09 9.61
CA LYS A 39 7.61 -8.24 8.66
C LYS A 39 6.23 -7.87 9.18
N GLN A 40 5.62 -6.85 8.59
CA GLN A 40 4.21 -6.55 8.84
C GLN A 40 3.35 -7.82 8.63
N PRO A 41 2.46 -8.17 9.58
CA PRO A 41 1.60 -9.34 9.45
C PRO A 41 0.71 -9.23 8.21
N GLU A 42 0.49 -10.35 7.52
CA GLU A 42 -0.42 -10.41 6.36
C GLU A 42 -1.83 -9.88 6.66
N PRO A 43 -2.44 -10.11 7.83
CA PRO A 43 -3.72 -9.50 8.19
C PRO A 43 -3.70 -7.97 8.18
N VAL A 44 -2.57 -7.33 8.55
CA VAL A 44 -2.43 -5.87 8.51
C VAL A 44 -2.31 -5.37 7.06
N ILE A 45 -1.57 -6.10 6.21
CA ILE A 45 -1.46 -5.78 4.77
C ILE A 45 -2.83 -5.88 4.09
N ARG A 46 -3.55 -6.98 4.34
CA ARG A 46 -4.92 -7.18 3.87
C ARG A 46 -5.84 -6.04 4.33
N ALA A 47 -5.80 -5.69 5.62
CA ALA A 47 -6.62 -4.62 6.18
C ALA A 47 -6.29 -3.25 5.56
N LEU A 48 -5.02 -2.95 5.29
CA LEU A 48 -4.63 -1.75 4.55
C LEU A 48 -5.23 -1.76 3.13
N GLY A 49 -5.23 -2.90 2.45
CA GLY A 49 -5.96 -3.08 1.18
C GLY A 49 -7.45 -2.76 1.28
N ILE A 50 -8.13 -3.23 2.34
CA ILE A 50 -9.55 -2.92 2.63
C ILE A 50 -9.76 -1.41 2.78
N VAL A 51 -8.90 -0.74 3.55
CA VAL A 51 -8.96 0.72 3.74
C VAL A 51 -8.83 1.45 2.41
N LYS A 52 -7.85 1.10 1.57
CA LYS A 52 -7.64 1.76 0.26
C LYS A 52 -8.79 1.53 -0.70
N LYS A 53 -9.36 0.32 -0.72
CA LYS A 53 -10.55 0.01 -1.53
C LYS A 53 -11.75 0.85 -1.10
N ALA A 54 -12.03 0.90 0.19
CA ALA A 54 -13.15 1.66 0.74
C ALA A 54 -12.98 3.17 0.50
N ALA A 55 -11.77 3.70 0.70
CA ALA A 55 -11.46 5.11 0.48
C ALA A 55 -11.59 5.50 -1.00
N ALA A 56 -11.15 4.66 -1.94
CA ALA A 56 -11.32 4.93 -3.37
C ALA A 56 -12.80 4.97 -3.76
N GLN A 57 -13.61 4.00 -3.28
CA GLN A 57 -15.05 3.99 -3.53
C GLN A 57 -15.73 5.23 -2.95
N ALA A 58 -15.44 5.58 -1.69
CA ALA A 58 -16.01 6.76 -1.06
C ALA A 58 -15.62 8.07 -1.76
N ASN A 59 -14.36 8.19 -2.23
CA ASN A 59 -13.94 9.38 -2.97
C ASN A 59 -14.58 9.47 -4.36
N MET A 60 -14.86 8.33 -5.03
CA MET A 60 -15.66 8.31 -6.27
C MET A 60 -17.10 8.75 -6.00
N ASP A 61 -17.74 8.22 -4.96
CA ASP A 61 -19.13 8.54 -4.60
C ASP A 61 -19.29 10.03 -4.22
N LEU A 62 -18.25 10.63 -3.63
CA LEU A 62 -18.18 12.07 -3.31
C LEU A 62 -17.78 12.95 -4.51
N GLY A 63 -17.52 12.38 -5.69
CA GLY A 63 -17.09 13.11 -6.88
C GLY A 63 -15.69 13.72 -6.79
N LYS A 64 -14.84 13.24 -5.87
CA LYS A 64 -13.46 13.71 -5.68
C LYS A 64 -12.43 12.93 -6.49
N MET A 65 -12.77 11.72 -6.90
CA MET A 65 -11.90 10.82 -7.64
C MET A 65 -12.49 10.54 -9.02
N ASP A 66 -11.65 10.63 -10.05
CA ASP A 66 -12.00 10.22 -11.40
C ASP A 66 -12.42 8.72 -11.39
N PRO A 67 -13.61 8.36 -11.94
CA PRO A 67 -14.08 6.99 -11.90
C PRO A 67 -13.21 5.96 -12.64
N GLU A 68 -12.46 6.36 -13.67
CA GLU A 68 -11.55 5.45 -14.37
C GLU A 68 -10.35 5.11 -13.48
N ILE A 69 -9.75 6.11 -12.84
CA ILE A 69 -8.67 5.91 -11.85
C ILE A 69 -9.19 5.11 -10.65
N GLY A 70 -10.34 5.50 -10.09
CA GLY A 70 -10.88 4.90 -8.88
C GLY A 70 -11.26 3.43 -9.05
N LYS A 71 -11.81 3.04 -10.21
CA LYS A 71 -12.12 1.63 -10.51
C LYS A 71 -10.86 0.76 -10.53
N VAL A 72 -9.78 1.24 -11.14
CA VAL A 72 -8.50 0.51 -11.17
C VAL A 72 -7.89 0.42 -9.76
N ILE A 73 -7.95 1.49 -8.97
CA ILE A 73 -7.51 1.45 -7.56
C ILE A 73 -8.31 0.41 -6.77
N VAL A 74 -9.64 0.36 -6.95
CA VAL A 74 -10.51 -0.63 -6.30
C VAL A 74 -10.16 -2.07 -6.69
N GLU A 75 -9.87 -2.30 -7.97
CA GLU A 75 -9.42 -3.60 -8.49
C GLU A 75 -8.10 -4.04 -7.84
N VAL A 76 -7.09 -3.17 -7.88
CA VAL A 76 -5.76 -3.45 -7.35
C VAL A 76 -5.77 -3.59 -5.83
N ALA A 77 -6.55 -2.77 -5.13
CA ALA A 77 -6.76 -2.96 -3.69
C ALA A 77 -7.39 -4.33 -3.41
N GLY A 78 -8.24 -4.85 -4.29
CA GLY A 78 -8.71 -6.23 -4.28
C GLY A 78 -7.57 -7.25 -4.38
N GLU A 79 -6.57 -7.04 -5.24
CA GLU A 79 -5.39 -7.91 -5.32
C GLU A 79 -4.58 -7.94 -4.01
N VAL A 80 -4.48 -6.80 -3.31
CA VAL A 80 -3.86 -6.72 -1.96
C VAL A 80 -4.70 -7.50 -0.94
N ILE A 81 -6.02 -7.32 -0.95
CA ILE A 81 -6.96 -8.00 -0.03
C ILE A 81 -6.90 -9.53 -0.20
N ASP A 82 -6.75 -9.99 -1.45
CA ASP A 82 -6.62 -11.40 -1.81
C ASP A 82 -5.23 -11.99 -1.50
N GLY A 83 -4.28 -11.18 -1.03
CA GLY A 83 -2.92 -11.60 -0.71
C GLY A 83 -2.00 -11.83 -1.92
N LYS A 84 -2.48 -11.52 -3.15
CA LYS A 84 -1.71 -11.75 -4.40
C LYS A 84 -0.43 -10.92 -4.47
N LEU A 85 -0.41 -9.80 -3.73
CA LEU A 85 0.68 -8.84 -3.74
C LEU A 85 1.56 -8.88 -2.46
N ASN A 86 1.42 -9.88 -1.59
CA ASN A 86 2.13 -9.94 -0.30
C ASN A 86 3.67 -9.82 -0.44
N ALA A 87 4.25 -10.33 -1.53
CA ALA A 87 5.69 -10.22 -1.80
C ALA A 87 6.18 -8.76 -1.94
N HIS A 88 5.27 -7.80 -2.21
CA HIS A 88 5.59 -6.38 -2.40
C HIS A 88 5.49 -5.54 -1.12
N PHE A 89 5.37 -6.19 0.05
CA PHE A 89 5.32 -5.54 1.36
C PHE A 89 6.50 -5.98 2.23
N PRO A 90 7.71 -5.45 1.96
CA PRO A 90 8.94 -5.98 2.58
C PRO A 90 9.24 -5.38 3.96
N LEU A 91 8.47 -4.40 4.41
CA LEU A 91 8.77 -3.61 5.61
C LEU A 91 8.62 -4.39 6.91
N VAL A 92 9.52 -4.11 7.84
CA VAL A 92 9.53 -4.68 9.18
C VAL A 92 8.46 -4.06 10.08
N VAL A 93 8.09 -4.78 11.15
CA VAL A 93 7.26 -4.24 12.25
C VAL A 93 7.92 -3.01 12.88
N TRP A 94 9.24 -3.06 13.02
CA TRP A 94 10.08 -2.08 13.72
C TRP A 94 10.38 -0.84 12.87
N GLN A 95 9.32 -0.09 12.53
CA GLN A 95 9.35 1.15 11.74
C GLN A 95 8.87 2.36 12.57
N THR A 96 8.44 3.47 11.95
CA THR A 96 7.85 4.57 12.72
C THR A 96 6.56 4.14 13.43
N GLY A 97 6.36 4.64 14.66
CA GLY A 97 5.25 4.22 15.52
C GLY A 97 3.85 4.58 15.02
N SER A 98 3.72 5.49 14.05
CA SER A 98 2.44 5.81 13.41
C SER A 98 2.05 4.85 12.28
N GLY A 99 2.94 3.94 11.87
CA GLY A 99 2.69 3.05 10.74
C GLY A 99 2.78 3.71 9.36
N THR A 100 3.35 4.93 9.28
CA THR A 100 3.40 5.73 8.04
C THR A 100 4.07 4.97 6.89
N GLN A 101 5.14 4.22 7.14
CA GLN A 101 5.85 3.53 6.07
C GLN A 101 5.03 2.38 5.48
N SER A 102 4.25 1.64 6.29
CA SER A 102 3.34 0.62 5.77
C SER A 102 2.15 1.22 5.01
N ASN A 103 1.62 2.35 5.48
CA ASN A 103 0.61 3.09 4.72
C ASN A 103 1.15 3.52 3.35
N MET A 104 2.35 4.10 3.32
CA MET A 104 3.00 4.51 2.06
C MET A 104 3.39 3.34 1.18
N ASN A 105 3.86 2.22 1.74
CA ASN A 105 4.13 1.01 0.98
C ASN A 105 2.85 0.53 0.28
N THR A 106 1.71 0.55 0.96
CA THR A 106 0.42 0.18 0.35
C THR A 106 0.04 1.15 -0.76
N ASN A 107 0.19 2.45 -0.51
CA ASN A 107 -0.07 3.48 -1.52
C ASN A 107 0.78 3.29 -2.78
N GLU A 108 2.07 3.06 -2.61
CA GLU A 108 3.02 2.89 -3.72
C GLU A 108 2.77 1.60 -4.50
N VAL A 109 2.52 0.47 -3.80
CA VAL A 109 2.20 -0.80 -4.45
C VAL A 109 0.93 -0.68 -5.30
N ILE A 110 -0.15 -0.14 -4.72
CA ILE A 110 -1.41 0.03 -5.45
C ILE A 110 -1.22 1.00 -6.62
N SER A 111 -0.51 2.11 -6.41
CA SER A 111 -0.26 3.10 -7.45
C SER A 111 0.50 2.49 -8.63
N ASN A 112 1.61 1.80 -8.39
CA ASN A 112 2.42 1.25 -9.48
C ASN A 112 1.73 0.10 -10.21
N ARG A 113 0.98 -0.74 -9.49
CA ARG A 113 0.18 -1.80 -10.10
C ARG A 113 -0.98 -1.23 -10.93
N ALA A 114 -1.64 -0.17 -10.45
CA ALA A 114 -2.67 0.53 -11.22
C ALA A 114 -2.11 1.21 -12.47
N ILE A 115 -0.94 1.85 -12.37
CA ILE A 115 -0.23 2.43 -13.52
C ILE A 115 0.04 1.36 -14.59
N GLU A 116 0.53 0.19 -14.19
CA GLU A 116 0.82 -0.91 -15.10
C GLU A 116 -0.45 -1.41 -15.82
N ILE A 117 -1.56 -1.57 -15.10
CA ILE A 117 -2.87 -1.95 -15.70
C ILE A 117 -3.34 -0.89 -16.71
N MET A 118 -3.09 0.38 -16.42
CA MET A 118 -3.45 1.51 -17.30
C MET A 118 -2.42 1.75 -18.42
N GLY A 119 -1.43 0.88 -18.59
CA GLY A 119 -0.42 0.97 -19.65
C GLY A 119 0.59 2.10 -19.46
N GLY A 120 0.72 2.64 -18.24
CA GLY A 120 1.70 3.66 -17.90
C GLY A 120 3.04 3.08 -17.46
N GLU A 121 3.96 3.97 -17.09
CA GLU A 121 5.31 3.62 -16.66
C GLU A 121 5.42 3.59 -15.13
N LYS A 122 5.77 2.43 -14.54
CA LYS A 122 5.95 2.30 -13.09
C LYS A 122 6.96 3.32 -12.56
N GLY A 123 6.65 3.94 -11.43
CA GLY A 123 7.45 5.00 -10.80
C GLY A 123 7.20 6.42 -11.33
N SER A 124 6.52 6.57 -12.46
CA SER A 124 6.12 7.88 -13.00
C SER A 124 5.08 8.60 -12.13
N LYS A 125 4.35 7.86 -11.28
CA LYS A 125 3.20 8.32 -10.48
C LYS A 125 2.07 8.88 -11.35
N LYS A 126 1.99 8.42 -12.61
CA LYS A 126 0.97 8.80 -13.59
C LYS A 126 0.45 7.56 -14.32
N PRO A 127 -0.86 7.44 -14.55
CA PRO A 127 -1.92 8.39 -14.16
C PRO A 127 -2.29 8.34 -12.67
N VAL A 128 -1.90 7.28 -11.95
CA VAL A 128 -2.23 7.10 -10.52
C VAL A 128 -1.06 7.56 -9.67
N HIS A 129 -1.34 8.41 -8.68
CA HIS A 129 -0.34 8.97 -7.77
C HIS A 129 -0.56 8.39 -6.36
N PRO A 130 0.50 7.92 -5.67
CA PRO A 130 0.33 7.21 -4.40
C PRO A 130 -0.27 8.11 -3.31
N ASN A 131 0.08 9.39 -3.27
CA ASN A 131 -0.48 10.33 -2.30
C ASN A 131 -1.83 10.92 -2.77
N ASP A 132 -1.80 11.65 -3.89
CA ASP A 132 -2.96 12.41 -4.39
C ASP A 132 -4.18 11.55 -4.76
N HIS A 133 -3.97 10.30 -5.18
CA HIS A 133 -5.07 9.39 -5.54
C HIS A 133 -5.29 8.29 -4.49
N VAL A 134 -4.30 7.43 -4.25
CA VAL A 134 -4.48 6.26 -3.36
C VAL A 134 -4.65 6.66 -1.90
N ASN A 135 -3.95 7.72 -1.46
CA ASN A 135 -4.06 8.30 -0.12
C ASN A 135 -5.01 9.51 -0.06
N MET A 136 -5.88 9.69 -1.05
CA MET A 136 -6.84 10.80 -1.07
C MET A 136 -7.76 10.75 0.16
N SER A 137 -7.96 11.90 0.81
CA SER A 137 -8.80 12.08 2.00
C SER A 137 -8.36 11.27 3.24
N GLN A 138 -7.08 10.90 3.33
CA GLN A 138 -6.54 10.01 4.36
C GLN A 138 -5.25 10.57 4.99
N SER A 139 -4.95 10.13 6.21
CA SER A 139 -3.68 10.35 6.90
C SER A 139 -3.12 9.02 7.40
N SER A 140 -1.80 8.82 7.46
CA SER A 140 -1.27 7.60 8.06
C SER A 140 -1.75 7.41 9.52
N ASN A 141 -1.94 8.52 10.23
CA ASN A 141 -2.38 8.56 11.62
C ASN A 141 -3.84 8.11 11.82
N ASP A 142 -4.67 8.10 10.77
CA ASP A 142 -6.03 7.53 10.80
C ASP A 142 -6.09 6.16 10.10
N CYS A 143 -5.32 5.97 9.03
CA CYS A 143 -5.33 4.76 8.23
C CYS A 143 -4.75 3.55 8.96
N PHE A 144 -3.59 3.71 9.59
CA PHE A 144 -2.93 2.56 10.23
C PHE A 144 -3.71 2.05 11.45
N PRO A 145 -4.21 2.91 12.37
CA PRO A 145 -5.10 2.45 13.44
C PRO A 145 -6.39 1.80 12.92
N THR A 146 -6.96 2.31 11.82
CA THR A 146 -8.12 1.68 11.16
C THR A 146 -7.77 0.26 10.69
N ALA A 147 -6.64 0.08 10.02
CA ALA A 147 -6.18 -1.24 9.58
C ALA A 147 -5.89 -2.18 10.75
N MET A 148 -5.32 -1.69 11.86
CA MET A 148 -5.13 -2.48 13.07
C MET A 148 -6.44 -3.05 13.61
N HIS A 149 -7.49 -2.21 13.67
CA HIS A 149 -8.80 -2.64 14.17
C HIS A 149 -9.48 -3.64 13.22
N ILE A 150 -9.41 -3.41 11.91
CA ILE A 150 -9.94 -4.35 10.91
C ILE A 150 -9.24 -5.70 11.02
N ALA A 151 -7.90 -5.71 11.03
CA ALA A 151 -7.11 -6.95 11.11
C ALA A 151 -7.40 -7.74 12.39
N ALA A 152 -7.44 -7.06 13.55
CA ALA A 152 -7.73 -7.70 14.82
C ALA A 152 -9.15 -8.28 14.86
N ALA A 153 -10.14 -7.56 14.33
CA ALA A 153 -11.52 -8.03 14.26
C ALA A 153 -11.66 -9.22 13.30
N GLU A 154 -11.08 -9.16 12.09
CA GLU A 154 -11.10 -10.27 11.12
C GLU A 154 -10.46 -11.53 11.71
N GLU A 155 -9.26 -11.43 12.29
CA GLU A 155 -8.58 -12.58 12.90
C GLU A 155 -9.36 -13.13 14.12
N THR A 156 -9.99 -12.26 14.91
CA THR A 156 -10.80 -12.70 16.06
C THR A 156 -12.02 -13.48 15.60
N VAL A 157 -12.79 -12.92 14.66
CA VAL A 157 -14.08 -13.48 14.22
C VAL A 157 -13.88 -14.71 13.35
N HIS A 158 -12.89 -14.70 12.46
CA HIS A 158 -12.74 -15.74 11.44
C HIS A 158 -11.75 -16.84 11.82
N ARG A 159 -10.89 -16.62 12.82
CA ARG A 159 -9.87 -17.61 13.22
C ARG A 159 -9.93 -17.98 14.70
N LEU A 160 -9.98 -17.00 15.61
CA LEU A 160 -9.94 -17.29 17.04
C LEU A 160 -11.26 -17.90 17.54
N ILE A 161 -12.40 -17.23 17.33
CA ILE A 161 -13.71 -17.69 17.81
C ILE A 161 -14.06 -19.10 17.30
N PRO A 162 -13.85 -19.44 16.01
CA PRO A 162 -14.11 -20.79 15.52
C PRO A 162 -13.21 -21.89 16.10
N ALA A 163 -12.06 -21.52 16.68
CA ALA A 163 -11.08 -22.46 17.23
C ALA A 163 -11.27 -22.73 18.74
N LEU A 164 -12.06 -21.90 19.44
CA LEU A 164 -12.43 -22.08 20.85
C LEU A 164 -13.63 -23.02 21.01
#